data_AF-A0A831L399-F1
#
_entry.id   AF-A0A831L399-F1
#
_cell.length_a   1.000
_cell.length_b   1.000
_cell.length_c   1.000
_cell.angle_alpha   90.00
_cell.angle_beta   90.00
_cell.angle_gamma   90.00
#
_symmetry.space_group_name_H-M   'P 1'
#
loop_
_entity.id
_entity.type
_entity.pdbx_description
1 polymer ?
#
loop_
_entity_poly.entity_id
_entity_poly.type
_entity_poly.pdbx_seq_one_letter_code
_entity_poly.pdbx_strand_id
1 'polypeptide(L)'
;MESALAYMQSCQREDGGFGEEGRETSAATSTWVIMAIVGAGEDPSTWTKGGVSAVDYLHSIAAETVAIDGTAETAKMILTILAVGEDPYDFEGTDFVALLKAKQESSGSFGDHIYTTNWALMALAAAGEDTSKAVQWLSAQQNADGGFGWTPGAESDCDDTASAVEALIAAGTPRSSPAITKATAFFRTVQCENGGFNYGGSSAANTASDAWVIQALVEAGENPARWTKEGKSPVDHLLSAQAAEGYFKWTPILTDNPCRMTASAVPALLGRPYPVLPDDVGSPVAAGPTASPAPIESPAVTASASAAPPPKAATGGPITVTDDFGVTLTLPNVPQRIVSLAPSNTEIVYAVGAGDRVVGVTDYCDYPAATADVEKVGGYSTVNIEKVVAAKPDLVLAALGNTEEVVTYMQGLGLAVVSLNPASIQGVVEDVRIVGTATGNAQEAKAIASSMEQRIAAVRSKASAATEWPTVAHIVWYDPIWVSGRDTFQDEMFEIAHAKNAFPGVEGWQIVGLEDFITTNPDIILVNSGSGMGEASYDLIYTYMMEEPRLQGVTAVREGRVYIVESDMIDRGGPRIVDALEVVAADIHPDIFGDAGTPVPAETQSPMPYAGALAGCAAGLFVGLRGRGRA
;
A
#
# COMPACT_ATOMS: atom_id res chain seq x y z
N MET A 1 -0.68 30.27 0.60
CA MET A 1 -1.68 29.84 -0.41
C MET A 1 -1.06 29.82 -1.80
N GLU A 2 -0.62 30.96 -2.35
CA GLU A 2 0.03 31.01 -3.68
C GLU A 2 1.19 30.01 -3.83
N SER A 3 2.08 29.91 -2.84
CA SER A 3 3.19 28.94 -2.84
C SER A 3 2.73 27.48 -2.81
N ALA A 4 1.63 27.18 -2.13
CA ALA A 4 1.06 25.84 -2.05
C ALA A 4 0.43 25.41 -3.39
N LEU A 5 -0.31 26.32 -4.03
CA LEU A 5 -0.90 26.11 -5.35
C LEU A 5 0.20 25.94 -6.41
N ALA A 6 1.24 26.80 -6.39
CA ALA A 6 2.40 26.66 -7.27
C ALA A 6 3.11 25.31 -7.10
N TYR A 7 3.23 24.82 -5.86
CA TYR A 7 3.79 23.49 -5.63
C TYR A 7 2.89 22.38 -6.20
N MET A 8 1.58 22.38 -5.92
CA MET A 8 0.67 21.38 -6.50
C MET A 8 0.72 21.38 -8.03
N GLN A 9 0.83 22.55 -8.66
CA GLN A 9 0.96 22.66 -10.11
C GLN A 9 2.27 22.02 -10.61
N SER A 10 3.34 22.12 -9.84
CA SER A 10 4.62 21.46 -10.16
C SER A 10 4.54 19.93 -10.14
N CYS A 11 3.60 19.36 -9.36
CA CYS A 11 3.34 17.92 -9.28
C CYS A 11 2.57 17.37 -10.48
N GLN A 12 2.00 18.23 -11.35
CA GLN A 12 1.30 17.76 -12.54
C GLN A 12 2.29 17.06 -13.49
N ARG A 13 1.86 16.00 -14.17
CA ARG A 13 2.64 15.20 -15.14
C ARG A 13 2.08 15.33 -16.56
N GLU A 14 2.78 14.78 -17.55
CA GLU A 14 2.43 14.94 -18.97
C GLU A 14 1.12 14.26 -19.37
N ASP A 15 0.66 13.30 -18.57
CA ASP A 15 -0.65 12.65 -18.68
C ASP A 15 -1.80 13.49 -18.09
N GLY A 16 -1.51 14.66 -17.49
CA GLY A 16 -2.46 15.54 -16.82
C GLY A 16 -2.69 15.22 -15.34
N GLY A 17 -2.24 14.06 -14.86
CA GLY A 17 -2.38 13.62 -13.46
C GLY A 17 -1.34 14.23 -12.53
N PHE A 18 -1.40 13.87 -11.24
CA PHE A 18 -0.53 14.43 -10.20
C PHE A 18 0.28 13.38 -9.45
N GLY A 19 1.58 13.67 -9.31
CA GLY A 19 2.53 12.92 -8.49
C GLY A 19 3.84 13.69 -8.38
N GLU A 20 4.37 13.88 -7.17
CA GLU A 20 5.64 14.58 -6.94
C GLU A 20 6.85 13.87 -7.58
N GLU A 21 7.98 14.56 -7.66
CA GLU A 21 9.24 14.01 -8.23
C GLU A 21 9.57 12.63 -7.63
N GLY A 22 9.79 11.64 -8.49
CA GLY A 22 10.03 10.25 -8.08
C GLY A 22 8.79 9.40 -7.83
N ARG A 23 7.56 9.94 -7.91
CA ARG A 23 6.31 9.15 -7.82
C ARG A 23 5.51 9.22 -9.12
N GLU A 24 4.90 8.09 -9.48
CA GLU A 24 3.95 7.98 -10.58
C GLU A 24 2.65 8.72 -10.26
N THR A 25 1.90 9.06 -11.32
CA THR A 25 0.55 9.60 -11.16
C THR A 25 -0.39 8.51 -10.65
N SER A 26 -1.42 8.92 -9.92
CA SER A 26 -2.49 8.01 -9.49
C SER A 26 -3.84 8.71 -9.45
N ALA A 27 -4.92 7.95 -9.64
CA ALA A 27 -6.29 8.43 -9.43
C ALA A 27 -6.48 8.94 -7.99
N ALA A 28 -5.86 8.27 -7.02
CA ALA A 28 -5.90 8.68 -5.61
C ALA A 28 -5.35 10.11 -5.44
N THR A 29 -4.09 10.39 -5.76
CA THR A 29 -3.53 11.74 -5.58
C THR A 29 -4.25 12.77 -6.45
N SER A 30 -4.56 12.43 -7.70
CA SER A 30 -5.11 13.38 -8.67
C SER A 30 -6.52 13.86 -8.30
N THR A 31 -7.39 12.98 -7.80
CA THR A 31 -8.75 13.38 -7.36
C THR A 31 -8.70 14.37 -6.18
N TRP A 32 -7.81 14.14 -5.20
CA TRP A 32 -7.56 15.08 -4.10
C TRP A 32 -7.08 16.44 -4.61
N VAL A 33 -6.12 16.46 -5.54
CA VAL A 33 -5.59 17.71 -6.09
C VAL A 33 -6.65 18.46 -6.90
N ILE A 34 -7.45 17.77 -7.72
CA ILE A 34 -8.54 18.40 -8.49
C ILE A 34 -9.55 19.06 -7.55
N MET A 35 -10.01 18.36 -6.51
CA MET A 35 -10.91 18.98 -5.53
C MET A 35 -10.25 20.15 -4.78
N ALA A 36 -8.96 20.10 -4.51
CA ALA A 36 -8.22 21.21 -3.90
C ALA A 36 -8.10 22.43 -4.82
N ILE A 37 -7.91 22.24 -6.14
CA ILE A 37 -7.91 23.30 -7.15
C ILE A 37 -9.28 24.00 -7.15
N VAL A 38 -10.36 23.23 -7.21
CA VAL A 38 -11.74 23.77 -7.15
C VAL A 38 -11.98 24.49 -5.82
N GLY A 39 -11.55 23.92 -4.69
CA GLY A 39 -11.65 24.52 -3.37
C GLY A 39 -10.90 25.85 -3.26
N ALA A 40 -9.77 25.98 -3.97
CA ALA A 40 -9.02 27.23 -4.12
C ALA A 40 -9.70 28.26 -5.03
N GLY A 41 -10.77 27.87 -5.73
CA GLY A 41 -11.48 28.70 -6.70
C GLY A 41 -10.77 28.81 -8.05
N GLU A 42 -9.88 27.88 -8.35
CA GLU A 42 -9.24 27.76 -9.65
C GLU A 42 -9.97 26.74 -10.54
N ASP A 43 -9.78 26.84 -11.85
CA ASP A 43 -10.39 25.95 -12.85
C ASP A 43 -9.40 24.82 -13.20
N PRO A 44 -9.68 23.55 -12.84
CA PRO A 44 -8.80 22.42 -13.14
C PRO A 44 -8.54 22.21 -14.64
N SER A 45 -9.42 22.66 -15.54
CA SER A 45 -9.20 22.56 -16.98
C SER A 45 -8.05 23.47 -17.47
N THR A 46 -7.70 24.51 -16.70
CA THR A 46 -6.60 25.42 -17.01
C THR A 46 -5.24 24.91 -16.53
N TRP A 47 -5.23 23.94 -15.62
CA TRP A 47 -4.03 23.29 -15.14
C TRP A 47 -3.59 22.25 -16.18
N THR A 48 -2.61 22.63 -17.00
CA THR A 48 -2.18 21.83 -18.16
C THR A 48 -0.67 21.57 -18.15
N LYS A 49 -0.29 20.36 -18.55
CA LYS A 49 1.10 19.99 -18.83
C LYS A 49 1.15 19.03 -20.02
N GLY A 50 2.09 19.25 -20.94
CA GLY A 50 2.13 18.48 -22.19
C GLY A 50 0.92 18.69 -23.12
N GLY A 51 0.04 19.66 -22.81
CA GLY A 51 -1.22 19.87 -23.52
C GLY A 51 -2.40 19.04 -22.98
N VAL A 52 -2.20 18.29 -21.89
CA VAL A 52 -3.24 17.52 -21.20
C VAL A 52 -3.58 18.21 -19.88
N SER A 53 -4.87 18.41 -19.61
CA SER A 53 -5.38 19.06 -18.40
C SER A 53 -5.62 18.07 -17.26
N ALA A 54 -5.85 18.59 -16.05
CA ALA A 54 -6.29 17.76 -14.92
C ALA A 54 -7.67 17.11 -15.18
N VAL A 55 -8.54 17.79 -15.93
CA VAL A 55 -9.85 17.25 -16.33
C VAL A 55 -9.68 16.15 -17.37
N ASP A 56 -8.80 16.31 -18.37
CA ASP A 56 -8.51 15.24 -19.34
C ASP A 56 -8.01 13.96 -18.65
N TYR A 57 -7.18 14.11 -17.61
CA TYR A 57 -6.76 12.98 -16.80
C TYR A 57 -7.94 12.31 -16.07
N LEU A 58 -8.85 13.09 -15.48
CA LEU A 58 -10.07 12.58 -14.83
C LEU A 58 -10.89 11.69 -15.77
N HIS A 59 -11.09 12.12 -17.03
CA HIS A 59 -11.75 11.27 -18.04
C HIS A 59 -10.97 9.99 -18.31
N SER A 60 -9.64 10.07 -18.40
CA SER A 60 -8.80 8.90 -18.72
C SER A 60 -8.85 7.78 -17.68
N ILE A 61 -9.09 8.10 -16.41
CA ILE A 61 -9.12 7.13 -15.29
C ILE A 61 -10.52 6.55 -15.00
N ALA A 62 -11.54 6.93 -15.76
CA ALA A 62 -12.91 6.44 -15.54
C ALA A 62 -13.01 4.91 -15.62
N ALA A 63 -12.48 4.32 -16.68
CA ALA A 63 -12.50 2.87 -16.90
C ALA A 63 -11.67 2.11 -15.85
N GLU A 64 -10.54 2.66 -15.44
CA GLU A 64 -9.71 2.10 -14.37
C GLU A 64 -10.46 2.08 -13.04
N THR A 65 -11.13 3.18 -12.70
CA THR A 65 -11.92 3.29 -11.46
C THR A 65 -13.04 2.26 -11.41
N VAL A 66 -13.73 2.03 -12.54
CA VAL A 66 -14.73 0.95 -12.64
C VAL A 66 -14.09 -0.42 -12.45
N ALA A 67 -12.90 -0.65 -13.01
CA ALA A 67 -12.21 -1.94 -12.90
C ALA A 67 -11.69 -2.24 -11.48
N ILE A 68 -11.37 -1.21 -10.69
CA ILE A 68 -10.99 -1.35 -9.27
C ILE A 68 -12.20 -1.80 -8.43
N ASP A 69 -13.42 -1.41 -8.84
CA ASP A 69 -14.69 -1.71 -8.16
C ASP A 69 -14.73 -1.28 -6.67
N GLY A 70 -13.88 -0.33 -6.28
CA GLY A 70 -13.76 0.18 -4.91
C GLY A 70 -14.88 1.16 -4.55
N THR A 71 -15.50 0.99 -3.39
CA THR A 71 -16.58 1.88 -2.89
C THR A 71 -16.08 3.32 -2.71
N ALA A 72 -14.95 3.50 -2.00
CA ALA A 72 -14.41 4.83 -1.74
C ALA A 72 -13.89 5.48 -3.03
N GLU A 73 -13.28 4.71 -3.92
CA GLU A 73 -12.79 5.14 -5.23
C GLU A 73 -13.95 5.63 -6.11
N THR A 74 -15.04 4.85 -6.18
CA THR A 74 -16.27 5.23 -6.89
C THR A 74 -16.87 6.51 -6.30
N ALA A 75 -16.92 6.64 -4.97
CA ALA A 75 -17.46 7.82 -4.30
C ALA A 75 -16.60 9.08 -4.52
N LYS A 76 -15.26 8.97 -4.40
CA LYS A 76 -14.31 10.06 -4.71
C LYS A 76 -14.39 10.47 -6.18
N MET A 77 -14.58 9.52 -7.09
CA MET A 77 -14.81 9.80 -8.51
C MET A 77 -16.07 10.66 -8.72
N ILE A 78 -17.22 10.25 -8.15
CA ILE A 78 -18.46 11.04 -8.20
C ILE A 78 -18.24 12.47 -7.68
N LEU A 79 -17.59 12.61 -6.52
CA LEU A 79 -17.30 13.92 -5.93
C LEU A 79 -16.39 14.77 -6.81
N THR A 80 -15.40 14.17 -7.47
CA THR A 80 -14.49 14.88 -8.36
C THR A 80 -15.18 15.30 -9.65
N ILE A 81 -16.02 14.44 -10.24
CA ILE A 81 -16.86 14.76 -11.41
C ILE A 81 -17.78 15.95 -11.09
N LEU A 82 -18.45 15.92 -9.93
CA LEU A 82 -19.29 17.03 -9.47
C LEU A 82 -18.47 18.30 -9.21
N ALA A 83 -17.27 18.18 -8.64
CA ALA A 83 -16.38 19.31 -8.36
C ALA A 83 -15.94 20.05 -9.65
N VAL A 84 -15.77 19.33 -10.76
CA VAL A 84 -15.46 19.95 -12.07
C VAL A 84 -16.71 20.38 -12.85
N GLY A 85 -17.90 20.16 -12.29
CA GLY A 85 -19.18 20.57 -12.88
C GLY A 85 -19.71 19.62 -13.96
N GLU A 86 -19.27 18.37 -13.97
CA GLU A 86 -19.71 17.34 -14.92
C GLU A 86 -20.77 16.39 -14.30
N ASP A 87 -21.37 15.55 -15.15
CA ASP A 87 -22.50 14.70 -14.77
C ASP A 87 -22.05 13.28 -14.35
N PRO A 88 -22.16 12.89 -13.07
CA PRO A 88 -21.76 11.57 -12.61
C PRO A 88 -22.73 10.43 -13.00
N TYR A 89 -23.89 10.77 -13.57
CA TYR A 89 -24.86 9.79 -14.09
C TYR A 89 -24.54 9.34 -15.53
N ASP A 90 -23.69 10.08 -16.25
CA ASP A 90 -23.22 9.74 -17.59
C ASP A 90 -21.80 10.30 -17.82
N PHE A 91 -20.83 9.72 -17.13
CA PHE A 91 -19.41 10.09 -17.27
C PHE A 91 -18.66 8.98 -17.99
N GLU A 92 -18.10 9.27 -19.17
CA GLU A 92 -17.48 8.28 -20.05
C GLU A 92 -18.39 7.05 -20.32
N GLY A 93 -19.69 7.29 -20.46
CA GLY A 93 -20.71 6.24 -20.68
C GLY A 93 -21.00 5.37 -19.45
N THR A 94 -20.59 5.81 -18.26
CA THR A 94 -20.76 5.10 -16.98
C THR A 94 -21.63 5.92 -16.02
N ASP A 95 -22.63 5.27 -15.44
CA ASP A 95 -23.43 5.81 -14.33
C ASP A 95 -22.75 5.44 -12.99
N PHE A 96 -21.83 6.30 -12.53
CA PHE A 96 -21.10 6.06 -11.29
C PHE A 96 -22.02 6.09 -10.05
N VAL A 97 -23.10 6.88 -10.10
CA VAL A 97 -24.08 6.96 -9.01
C VAL A 97 -24.82 5.62 -8.87
N ALA A 98 -25.24 5.00 -9.98
CA ALA A 98 -25.84 3.66 -9.97
C ALA A 98 -24.86 2.60 -9.49
N LEU A 99 -23.59 2.65 -9.91
CA LEU A 99 -22.55 1.75 -9.41
C LEU A 99 -22.39 1.85 -7.90
N LEU A 100 -22.32 3.07 -7.36
CA LEU A 100 -22.21 3.27 -5.92
C LEU A 100 -23.45 2.76 -5.18
N LYS A 101 -24.66 3.11 -5.65
CA LYS A 101 -25.92 2.66 -5.04
C LYS A 101 -26.07 1.14 -5.02
N ALA A 102 -25.58 0.45 -6.03
CA ALA A 102 -25.59 -1.01 -6.08
C ALA A 102 -24.76 -1.67 -4.97
N LYS A 103 -23.83 -0.92 -4.36
CA LYS A 103 -22.99 -1.37 -3.24
C LYS A 103 -23.62 -1.14 -1.86
N GLN A 104 -24.80 -0.51 -1.78
CA GLN A 104 -25.46 -0.30 -0.49
C GLN A 104 -26.00 -1.61 0.08
N GLU A 105 -25.60 -1.94 1.30
CA GLU A 105 -26.09 -3.10 2.01
C GLU A 105 -27.49 -2.87 2.59
N SER A 106 -28.15 -3.97 2.99
CA SER A 106 -29.47 -3.91 3.63
C SER A 106 -29.49 -3.12 4.95
N SER A 107 -28.33 -3.07 5.63
CA SER A 107 -28.05 -2.28 6.83
C SER A 107 -28.05 -0.76 6.58
N GLY A 108 -27.77 -0.35 5.34
CA GLY A 108 -27.52 1.04 4.95
C GLY A 108 -26.03 1.40 4.80
N SER A 109 -25.10 0.52 5.22
CA SER A 109 -23.65 0.70 5.02
C SER A 109 -23.24 0.49 3.57
N PHE A 110 -22.02 0.91 3.25
CA PHE A 110 -21.34 0.59 2.01
C PHE A 110 -20.02 -0.13 2.33
N GLY A 111 -20.10 -1.44 2.58
CA GLY A 111 -19.01 -2.26 3.10
C GLY A 111 -18.88 -2.23 4.62
N ASP A 112 -17.82 -2.87 5.12
CA ASP A 112 -17.61 -3.10 6.56
C ASP A 112 -17.01 -1.91 7.32
N HIS A 113 -16.58 -0.86 6.61
CA HIS A 113 -15.87 0.28 7.18
C HIS A 113 -16.78 1.50 7.33
N ILE A 114 -16.56 2.27 8.40
CA ILE A 114 -17.20 3.58 8.57
C ILE A 114 -16.69 4.53 7.48
N TYR A 115 -15.38 4.53 7.24
CA TYR A 115 -14.73 5.33 6.19
C TYR A 115 -15.38 5.19 4.81
N THR A 116 -15.64 3.96 4.35
CA THR A 116 -16.23 3.72 3.02
C THR A 116 -17.67 4.23 2.96
N THR A 117 -18.41 4.09 4.05
CA THR A 117 -19.78 4.61 4.18
C THR A 117 -19.78 6.14 4.22
N ASN A 118 -18.81 6.79 4.87
CA ASN A 118 -18.70 8.25 4.93
C ASN A 118 -18.52 8.84 3.52
N TRP A 119 -17.61 8.29 2.72
CA TRP A 119 -17.43 8.72 1.33
C TRP A 119 -18.67 8.50 0.47
N ALA A 120 -19.27 7.31 0.55
CA ALA A 120 -20.49 7.01 -0.19
C ALA A 120 -21.62 7.98 0.17
N LEU A 121 -21.74 8.29 1.45
CA LEU A 121 -22.74 9.23 1.96
C LEU A 121 -22.52 10.65 1.42
N MET A 122 -21.28 11.16 1.44
CA MET A 122 -20.95 12.47 0.85
C MET A 122 -21.26 12.51 -0.66
N ALA A 123 -20.85 11.48 -1.41
CA ALA A 123 -21.06 11.40 -2.85
C ALA A 123 -22.55 11.37 -3.23
N LEU A 124 -23.34 10.53 -2.55
CA LEU A 124 -24.78 10.43 -2.80
C LEU A 124 -25.53 11.70 -2.36
N ALA A 125 -25.14 12.32 -1.25
CA ALA A 125 -25.70 13.59 -0.83
C ALA A 125 -25.42 14.69 -1.86
N ALA A 126 -24.19 14.78 -2.36
CA ALA A 126 -23.78 15.76 -3.37
C ALA A 126 -24.50 15.54 -4.72
N ALA A 127 -24.77 14.28 -5.09
CA ALA A 127 -25.55 13.92 -6.27
C ALA A 127 -27.08 14.13 -6.10
N GLY A 128 -27.55 14.45 -4.89
CA GLY A 128 -28.97 14.65 -4.60
C GLY A 128 -29.78 13.36 -4.41
N GLU A 129 -29.12 12.26 -4.07
CA GLU A 129 -29.73 10.94 -3.83
C GLU A 129 -30.27 10.78 -2.40
N ASP A 130 -31.14 9.79 -2.18
CA ASP A 130 -31.63 9.46 -0.83
C ASP A 130 -30.55 8.76 0.00
N THR A 131 -30.17 9.42 1.09
CA THR A 131 -29.12 8.97 2.02
C THR A 131 -29.66 8.49 3.36
N SER A 132 -30.98 8.42 3.55
CA SER A 132 -31.62 8.22 4.86
C SER A 132 -31.13 6.97 5.60
N LYS A 133 -30.94 5.85 4.87
CA LYS A 133 -30.45 4.59 5.46
C LYS A 133 -29.01 4.68 5.92
N ALA A 134 -28.15 5.30 5.11
CA ALA A 134 -26.74 5.47 5.43
C ALA A 134 -26.55 6.43 6.60
N VAL A 135 -27.31 7.53 6.66
CA VAL A 135 -27.35 8.44 7.83
C VAL A 135 -27.77 7.69 9.09
N GLN A 136 -28.83 6.87 9.02
CA GLN A 136 -29.29 6.08 10.15
C GLN A 136 -28.23 5.09 10.62
N TRP A 137 -27.60 4.38 9.68
CA TRP A 137 -26.56 3.41 9.99
C TRP A 137 -25.34 4.10 10.63
N LEU A 138 -24.82 5.16 10.00
CA LEU A 138 -23.64 5.89 10.47
C LEU A 138 -23.89 6.48 11.85
N SER A 139 -25.04 7.13 12.07
CA SER A 139 -25.40 7.70 13.38
C SER A 139 -25.43 6.64 14.50
N ALA A 140 -25.71 5.38 14.17
CA ALA A 140 -25.73 4.28 15.12
C ALA A 140 -24.33 3.72 15.45
N GLN A 141 -23.29 4.08 14.67
CA GLN A 141 -21.91 3.64 14.91
C GLN A 141 -21.12 4.57 15.82
N GLN A 142 -21.69 5.70 16.26
CA GLN A 142 -21.01 6.62 17.16
C GLN A 142 -20.73 5.96 18.52
N ASN A 143 -19.46 5.98 18.92
CA ASN A 143 -19.01 5.45 20.20
C ASN A 143 -19.49 6.28 21.39
N ALA A 144 -19.37 5.71 22.59
CA ALA A 144 -19.85 6.36 23.82
C ALA A 144 -19.09 7.65 24.16
N ASP A 145 -17.84 7.77 23.71
CA ASP A 145 -16.99 8.97 23.83
C ASP A 145 -17.38 10.10 22.86
N GLY A 146 -18.26 9.81 21.89
CA GLY A 146 -18.72 10.75 20.87
C GLY A 146 -17.96 10.68 19.54
N GLY A 147 -16.90 9.88 19.47
CA GLY A 147 -16.15 9.68 18.23
C GLY A 147 -16.68 8.52 17.38
N PHE A 148 -16.01 8.30 16.26
CA PHE A 148 -16.16 7.18 15.34
C PHE A 148 -14.78 6.57 15.11
N GLY A 149 -14.73 5.25 14.93
CA GLY A 149 -13.50 4.56 14.54
C GLY A 149 -13.57 4.05 13.09
N TRP A 150 -12.50 3.42 12.64
CA TRP A 150 -12.38 2.84 11.29
C TRP A 150 -13.48 1.81 10.93
N THR A 151 -13.84 0.95 11.88
CA THR A 151 -14.92 -0.03 11.77
C THR A 151 -15.91 0.09 12.93
N PRO A 152 -17.15 -0.41 12.77
CA PRO A 152 -18.12 -0.46 13.86
C PRO A 152 -17.54 -1.05 15.17
N GLY A 153 -17.54 -0.23 16.22
CA GLY A 153 -17.07 -0.63 17.56
C GLY A 153 -15.56 -0.60 17.77
N ALA A 154 -14.76 -0.19 16.77
CA ALA A 154 -13.35 0.13 16.95
C ALA A 154 -13.18 1.36 17.87
N GLU A 155 -11.96 1.54 18.38
CA GLU A 155 -11.60 2.77 19.10
C GLU A 155 -11.77 3.99 18.20
N SER A 156 -12.24 5.10 18.78
CA SER A 156 -12.47 6.34 18.04
C SER A 156 -11.14 7.03 17.68
N ASP A 157 -11.06 7.54 16.46
CA ASP A 157 -9.96 8.40 15.99
C ASP A 157 -10.50 9.70 15.37
N CYS A 158 -9.64 10.69 15.16
CA CYS A 158 -10.09 12.00 14.68
C CYS A 158 -10.44 12.03 13.19
N ASP A 159 -9.86 11.17 12.36
CA ASP A 159 -10.01 11.19 10.90
C ASP A 159 -11.37 10.60 10.50
N ASP A 160 -11.70 9.43 11.06
CA ASP A 160 -13.01 8.81 10.88
C ASP A 160 -14.12 9.63 11.54
N THR A 161 -13.84 10.24 12.70
CA THR A 161 -14.79 11.16 13.34
C THR A 161 -15.04 12.42 12.49
N ALA A 162 -13.99 13.02 11.91
CA ALA A 162 -14.12 14.20 11.06
C ALA A 162 -14.85 13.89 9.75
N SER A 163 -14.49 12.81 9.07
CA SER A 163 -15.19 12.40 7.85
C SER A 163 -16.66 12.01 8.12
N ALA A 164 -16.97 11.43 9.29
CA ALA A 164 -18.36 11.16 9.69
C ALA A 164 -19.15 12.46 9.94
N VAL A 165 -18.53 13.47 10.57
CA VAL A 165 -19.12 14.80 10.74
C VAL A 165 -19.44 15.43 9.39
N GLU A 166 -18.48 15.41 8.46
CA GLU A 166 -18.67 15.96 7.12
C GLU A 166 -19.78 15.22 6.35
N ALA A 167 -19.74 13.89 6.34
CA ALA A 167 -20.75 13.08 5.67
C ALA A 167 -22.17 13.28 6.23
N LEU A 168 -22.31 13.35 7.56
CA LEU A 168 -23.60 13.59 8.20
C LEU A 168 -24.15 14.99 7.86
N ILE A 169 -23.31 16.03 7.90
CA ILE A 169 -23.74 17.41 7.61
C ILE A 169 -24.06 17.57 6.12
N ALA A 170 -23.24 17.03 5.23
CA ALA A 170 -23.50 16.99 3.79
C ALA A 170 -24.84 16.31 3.48
N ALA A 171 -25.18 15.24 4.19
CA ALA A 171 -26.46 14.54 4.10
C ALA A 171 -27.64 15.25 4.80
N GLY A 172 -27.44 16.47 5.32
CA GLY A 172 -28.49 17.30 5.91
C GLY A 172 -28.71 17.11 7.41
N THR A 173 -27.82 16.41 8.11
CA THR A 173 -27.89 16.29 9.58
C THR A 173 -27.64 17.67 10.21
N PRO A 174 -28.52 18.17 11.10
CA PRO A 174 -28.32 19.47 11.71
C PRO A 174 -27.02 19.54 12.53
N ARG A 175 -26.29 20.65 12.42
CA ARG A 175 -25.09 20.94 13.22
C ARG A 175 -25.34 20.87 14.72
N SER A 176 -26.57 21.17 15.15
CA SER A 176 -26.99 21.09 16.56
C SER A 176 -27.37 19.67 17.01
N SER A 177 -27.26 18.66 16.15
CA SER A 177 -27.62 17.29 16.51
C SER A 177 -26.66 16.72 17.57
N PRO A 178 -27.13 15.75 18.38
CA PRO A 178 -26.25 15.07 19.33
C PRO A 178 -25.04 14.40 18.68
N ALA A 179 -25.19 13.87 17.46
CA ALA A 179 -24.09 13.24 16.72
C ALA A 179 -22.95 14.23 16.49
N ILE A 180 -23.26 15.39 15.89
CA ILE A 180 -22.25 16.41 15.56
C ILE A 180 -21.65 17.03 16.82
N THR A 181 -22.48 17.41 17.80
CA THR A 181 -22.01 18.07 19.02
C THR A 181 -21.14 17.17 19.91
N LYS A 182 -21.41 15.86 19.94
CA LYS A 182 -20.55 14.89 20.64
C LYS A 182 -19.23 14.67 19.90
N ALA A 183 -19.25 14.58 18.57
CA ALA A 183 -18.03 14.46 17.78
C ALA A 183 -17.11 15.69 17.94
N THR A 184 -17.68 16.90 17.98
CA THR A 184 -16.90 18.11 18.30
C THR A 184 -16.33 18.05 19.72
N ALA A 185 -17.10 17.58 20.71
CA ALA A 185 -16.59 17.40 22.06
C ALA A 185 -15.44 16.37 22.12
N PHE A 186 -15.50 15.30 21.33
CA PHE A 186 -14.43 14.32 21.19
C PHE A 186 -13.13 14.96 20.63
N PHE A 187 -13.20 15.83 19.63
CA PHE A 187 -11.99 16.54 19.16
C PHE A 187 -11.27 17.30 20.29
N ARG A 188 -11.99 17.83 21.28
CA ARG A 188 -11.33 18.48 22.43
C ARG A 188 -10.52 17.51 23.29
N THR A 189 -10.92 16.24 23.36
CA THR A 189 -10.23 15.23 24.17
C THR A 189 -8.98 14.72 23.48
N VAL A 190 -8.95 14.68 22.15
CA VAL A 190 -7.84 14.14 21.34
C VAL A 190 -6.90 15.19 20.75
N GLN A 191 -7.17 16.49 20.90
CA GLN A 191 -6.24 17.54 20.46
C GLN A 191 -4.87 17.37 21.15
N CYS A 192 -3.79 17.40 20.39
CA CYS A 192 -2.42 17.27 20.87
C CYS A 192 -1.91 18.57 21.53
N GLU A 193 -0.90 18.48 22.40
CA GLU A 193 -0.32 19.65 23.09
C GLU A 193 0.29 20.69 22.13
N ASN A 194 0.71 20.25 20.95
CA ASN A 194 1.21 21.14 19.91
C ASN A 194 0.10 21.85 19.10
N GLY A 195 -1.17 21.62 19.44
CA GLY A 195 -2.34 22.22 18.82
C GLY A 195 -2.98 21.39 17.71
N GLY A 196 -2.26 20.41 17.13
CA GLY A 196 -2.75 19.58 16.03
C GLY A 196 -3.51 18.32 16.46
N PHE A 197 -3.76 17.46 15.49
CA PHE A 197 -4.45 16.17 15.61
C PHE A 197 -3.64 15.05 14.98
N ASN A 198 -3.77 13.84 15.51
CA ASN A 198 -3.08 12.65 15.04
C ASN A 198 -4.08 11.52 14.78
N TYR A 199 -3.67 10.54 13.98
CA TYR A 199 -4.51 9.38 13.62
C TYR A 199 -4.79 8.43 14.82
N GLY A 200 -4.24 8.71 16.00
CA GLY A 200 -4.32 7.86 17.19
C GLY A 200 -3.08 6.98 17.42
N GLY A 201 -3.10 6.19 18.50
CA GLY A 201 -1.97 5.36 18.90
C GLY A 201 -0.71 6.17 19.20
N SER A 202 0.42 5.80 18.59
CA SER A 202 1.69 6.52 18.71
C SER A 202 1.87 7.64 17.68
N SER A 203 0.83 7.93 16.89
CA SER A 203 0.93 8.84 15.75
C SER A 203 1.32 10.26 16.17
N ALA A 204 2.16 10.91 15.36
CA ALA A 204 2.43 12.32 15.54
C ALA A 204 1.26 13.15 15.00
N ALA A 205 1.05 14.34 15.58
CA ALA A 205 0.11 15.27 14.95
C ALA A 205 0.59 15.59 13.53
N ASN A 206 -0.32 15.53 12.56
CA ASN A 206 0.02 15.50 11.15
C ASN A 206 -0.95 16.34 10.29
N THR A 207 -0.51 16.65 9.07
CA THR A 207 -1.23 17.51 8.13
C THR A 207 -2.59 16.94 7.71
N ALA A 208 -2.70 15.63 7.51
CA ALA A 208 -3.95 15.02 7.05
C ALA A 208 -5.04 15.08 8.12
N SER A 209 -4.71 14.68 9.35
CA SER A 209 -5.61 14.73 10.50
C SER A 209 -6.01 16.17 10.83
N ASP A 210 -5.07 17.11 10.81
CA ASP A 210 -5.39 18.53 10.97
C ASP A 210 -6.36 19.02 9.90
N ALA A 211 -6.12 18.68 8.63
CA ALA A 211 -6.96 19.11 7.53
C ALA A 211 -8.40 18.59 7.69
N TRP A 212 -8.57 17.30 8.00
CA TRP A 212 -9.88 16.71 8.27
C TRP A 212 -10.59 17.39 9.43
N VAL A 213 -9.93 17.54 10.59
CA VAL A 213 -10.58 18.13 11.76
C VAL A 213 -10.89 19.61 11.54
N ILE A 214 -10.01 20.37 10.87
CA ILE A 214 -10.27 21.78 10.51
C ILE A 214 -11.53 21.88 9.64
N GLN A 215 -11.68 21.03 8.63
CA GLN A 215 -12.84 21.02 7.74
C GLN A 215 -14.12 20.64 8.49
N ALA A 216 -14.10 19.55 9.26
CA ALA A 216 -15.22 19.14 10.11
C ALA A 216 -15.64 20.22 11.13
N LEU A 217 -14.68 20.95 11.72
CA LEU A 217 -14.97 22.08 12.60
C LEU A 217 -15.65 23.23 11.84
N VAL A 218 -15.16 23.57 10.65
CA VAL A 218 -15.79 24.59 9.80
C VAL A 218 -17.22 24.20 9.43
N GLU A 219 -17.46 22.94 9.07
CA GLU A 219 -18.80 22.42 8.80
C GLU A 219 -19.70 22.46 10.02
N ALA A 220 -19.18 22.12 11.20
CA ALA A 220 -19.92 22.24 12.45
C ALA A 220 -20.24 23.70 12.81
N GLY A 221 -19.69 24.69 12.11
CA GLY A 221 -19.85 26.12 12.38
C GLY A 221 -18.91 26.65 13.46
N GLU A 222 -17.87 25.90 13.79
CA GLU A 222 -16.81 26.28 14.71
C GLU A 222 -15.71 27.08 13.98
N ASN A 223 -14.89 27.80 14.75
CA ASN A 223 -13.71 28.47 14.22
C ASN A 223 -12.44 27.71 14.67
N PRO A 224 -11.78 26.95 13.78
CA PRO A 224 -10.61 26.13 14.12
C PRO A 224 -9.46 26.92 14.76
N ALA A 225 -9.25 28.19 14.38
CA ALA A 225 -8.21 29.03 14.97
C ALA A 225 -8.46 29.38 16.45
N ARG A 226 -9.67 29.15 16.97
CA ARG A 226 -10.02 29.30 18.40
C ARG A 226 -9.94 27.99 19.17
N TRP A 227 -9.63 26.88 18.51
CA TRP A 227 -9.47 25.59 19.17
C TRP A 227 -8.03 25.47 19.65
N THR A 228 -7.74 25.86 20.89
CA THR A 228 -6.35 25.88 21.37
C THR A 228 -6.08 24.86 22.47
N LYS A 229 -4.91 24.20 22.40
CA LYS A 229 -4.28 23.48 23.51
C LYS A 229 -2.85 24.01 23.68
N GLU A 230 -2.46 24.32 24.91
CA GLU A 230 -1.20 25.02 25.23
C GLU A 230 -0.92 26.27 24.36
N GLY A 231 -1.99 27.00 24.00
CA GLY A 231 -1.92 28.23 23.22
C GLY A 231 -1.71 28.04 21.70
N LYS A 232 -1.72 26.81 21.19
CA LYS A 232 -1.61 26.51 19.75
C LYS A 232 -2.90 25.91 19.21
N SER A 233 -3.28 26.31 18.01
CA SER A 233 -4.46 25.79 17.29
C SER A 233 -4.09 24.76 16.22
N PRO A 234 -5.06 24.00 15.68
CA PRO A 234 -4.84 23.10 14.56
C PRO A 234 -4.36 23.86 13.31
N VAL A 235 -4.81 25.10 13.14
CA VAL A 235 -4.34 25.96 12.05
C VAL A 235 -2.87 26.33 12.24
N ASP A 236 -2.44 26.63 13.47
CA ASP A 236 -1.03 26.91 13.77
C ASP A 236 -0.15 25.67 13.53
N HIS A 237 -0.62 24.49 13.93
CA HIS A 237 0.10 23.23 13.70
C HIS A 237 0.19 22.91 12.21
N LEU A 238 -0.91 22.96 11.47
CA LEU A 238 -0.94 22.73 10.02
C LEU A 238 0.03 23.67 9.28
N LEU A 239 0.02 24.97 9.61
CA LEU A 239 0.94 25.95 9.03
C LEU A 239 2.41 25.68 9.39
N SER A 240 2.67 25.08 10.55
CA SER A 240 4.03 24.69 10.94
C SER A 240 4.62 23.54 10.12
N ALA A 241 3.76 22.76 9.44
CA ALA A 241 4.17 21.71 8.51
C ALA A 241 4.46 22.22 7.09
N GLN A 242 4.24 23.51 6.79
CA GLN A 242 4.56 24.09 5.49
C GLN A 242 6.07 24.31 5.31
N ALA A 243 6.64 23.73 4.25
CA ALA A 243 8.02 23.93 3.84
C ALA A 243 8.22 25.28 3.13
N ALA A 244 9.48 25.72 2.99
CA ALA A 244 9.82 26.99 2.35
C ALA A 244 9.42 27.03 0.86
N GLU A 245 9.43 25.86 0.22
CA GLU A 245 9.04 25.62 -1.17
C GLU A 245 7.52 25.65 -1.37
N GLY A 246 6.73 25.72 -0.29
CA GLY A 246 5.28 25.91 -0.33
C GLY A 246 4.45 24.64 -0.08
N TYR A 247 5.04 23.45 -0.20
CA TYR A 247 4.37 22.19 0.09
C TYR A 247 4.18 21.95 1.58
N PHE A 248 3.21 21.10 1.92
CA PHE A 248 3.01 20.62 3.28
C PHE A 248 3.61 19.24 3.47
N LYS A 249 4.32 19.08 4.58
CA LYS A 249 4.88 17.79 5.03
C LYS A 249 3.81 16.94 5.72
N TRP A 250 4.06 15.65 5.93
CA TRP A 250 3.18 14.80 6.75
C TRP A 250 3.18 15.29 8.20
N THR A 251 4.37 15.42 8.79
CA THR A 251 4.60 16.11 10.07
C THR A 251 5.59 17.27 9.88
N PRO A 252 5.76 18.19 10.83
CA PRO A 252 6.74 19.28 10.69
C PRO A 252 8.18 18.83 10.37
N ILE A 253 8.54 17.60 10.78
CA ILE A 253 9.85 17.00 10.51
C ILE A 253 9.84 16.17 9.23
N LEU A 254 8.76 15.44 8.95
CA LEU A 254 8.78 14.37 7.95
C LEU A 254 8.00 14.69 6.68
N THR A 255 8.69 14.62 5.54
CA THR A 255 8.04 14.78 4.22
C THR A 255 7.57 13.42 3.72
N ASP A 256 6.25 13.23 3.65
CA ASP A 256 5.64 12.08 2.99
C ASP A 256 4.37 12.54 2.24
N ASN A 257 4.21 12.06 1.00
CA ASN A 257 3.15 12.43 0.08
C ASN A 257 2.92 13.96 -0.02
N PRO A 258 3.94 14.81 -0.21
CA PRO A 258 3.80 16.26 -0.12
C PRO A 258 2.79 16.86 -1.09
N CYS A 259 2.58 16.25 -2.27
CA CYS A 259 1.53 16.67 -3.19
C CYS A 259 0.14 16.50 -2.55
N ARG A 260 -0.15 15.31 -2.03
CA ARG A 260 -1.42 14.98 -1.36
C ARG A 260 -1.60 15.78 -0.07
N MET A 261 -0.56 15.94 0.74
CA MET A 261 -0.62 16.73 1.98
C MET A 261 -0.95 18.19 1.70
N THR A 262 -0.37 18.74 0.63
CA THR A 262 -0.70 20.10 0.17
C THR A 262 -2.16 20.18 -0.32
N ALA A 263 -2.63 19.17 -1.06
CA ALA A 263 -4.02 19.08 -1.52
C ALA A 263 -5.03 18.93 -0.36
N SER A 264 -4.66 18.30 0.74
CA SER A 264 -5.49 18.27 1.96
C SER A 264 -5.45 19.59 2.72
N ALA A 265 -4.27 20.22 2.84
CA ALA A 265 -4.09 21.46 3.61
C ALA A 265 -4.78 22.68 2.99
N VAL A 266 -4.80 22.79 1.66
CA VAL A 266 -5.39 23.92 0.93
C VAL A 266 -6.88 24.14 1.24
N PRO A 267 -7.79 23.17 1.01
CA PRO A 267 -9.21 23.33 1.32
C PRO A 267 -9.44 23.58 2.82
N ALA A 268 -8.69 22.90 3.70
CA ALA A 268 -8.77 23.13 5.14
C ALA A 268 -8.44 24.58 5.54
N LEU A 269 -7.33 25.13 5.05
CA LEU A 269 -6.91 26.51 5.34
C LEU A 269 -7.86 27.55 4.73
N LEU A 270 -8.57 27.20 3.66
CA LEU A 270 -9.60 28.04 3.04
C LEU A 270 -10.97 27.93 3.71
N GLY A 271 -11.17 26.96 4.61
CA GLY A 271 -12.46 26.65 5.20
C GLY A 271 -13.45 26.12 4.16
N ARG A 272 -12.97 25.23 3.27
CA ARG A 272 -13.71 24.60 2.18
C ARG A 272 -13.79 23.08 2.40
N PRO A 273 -14.71 22.62 3.26
CA PRO A 273 -14.87 21.21 3.58
C PRO A 273 -15.46 20.40 2.41
N TYR A 274 -15.40 19.07 2.50
CA TYR A 274 -16.01 18.19 1.51
C TYR A 274 -17.52 18.02 1.78
N PRO A 275 -18.34 17.85 0.73
CA PRO A 275 -17.99 17.86 -0.69
C PRO A 275 -17.67 19.28 -1.21
N VAL A 276 -16.64 19.41 -2.04
CA VAL A 276 -16.28 20.66 -2.70
C VAL A 276 -17.05 20.77 -4.01
N LEU A 277 -17.93 21.77 -4.16
CA LEU A 277 -18.75 21.96 -5.37
C LEU A 277 -18.44 23.31 -6.08
N PRO A 278 -18.68 23.42 -7.40
CA PRO A 278 -18.36 24.64 -8.17
C PRO A 278 -19.05 25.90 -7.63
N ASP A 279 -20.29 25.76 -7.15
CA ASP A 279 -21.12 26.87 -6.67
C ASP A 279 -20.67 27.43 -5.30
N ASP A 280 -19.78 26.73 -4.59
CA ASP A 280 -19.19 27.22 -3.35
C ASP A 280 -18.20 28.36 -3.61
N VAL A 281 -17.68 28.47 -4.83
CA VAL A 281 -16.75 29.52 -5.26
C VAL A 281 -17.55 30.75 -5.71
N GLY A 282 -17.51 31.83 -4.93
CA GLY A 282 -18.29 33.05 -5.20
C GLY A 282 -18.21 33.50 -6.66
N SER A 283 -19.37 33.59 -7.32
CA SER A 283 -19.51 33.80 -8.76
C SER A 283 -18.74 35.00 -9.31
N PRO A 284 -18.25 34.86 -10.56
CA PRO A 284 -18.31 35.94 -11.54
C PRO A 284 -19.21 35.55 -12.73
N VAL A 285 -20.31 36.29 -12.84
CA VAL A 285 -21.00 36.78 -14.06
C VAL A 285 -20.96 35.88 -15.32
N ALA A 286 -22.14 35.36 -15.65
CA ALA A 286 -22.49 34.69 -16.90
C ALA A 286 -21.99 35.37 -18.20
N ALA A 287 -21.57 34.53 -19.15
CA ALA A 287 -21.71 34.76 -20.58
C ALA A 287 -22.29 33.50 -21.22
N GLY A 288 -23.30 33.68 -22.07
CA GLY A 288 -24.27 32.67 -22.50
C GLY A 288 -23.80 31.64 -23.55
N PRO A 289 -24.75 30.88 -24.11
CA PRO A 289 -24.51 29.56 -24.66
C PRO A 289 -23.94 29.63 -26.09
N THR A 290 -23.01 28.74 -26.42
CA THR A 290 -22.67 28.48 -27.82
C THR A 290 -22.61 26.99 -28.14
N ALA A 291 -23.55 26.63 -29.01
CA ALA A 291 -23.67 25.51 -29.94
C ALA A 291 -22.69 24.31 -29.87
N SER A 292 -23.33 23.14 -29.75
CA SER A 292 -22.91 21.80 -30.18
C SER A 292 -22.30 21.74 -31.59
N PRO A 293 -21.33 20.82 -31.80
CA PRO A 293 -21.23 20.06 -33.03
C PRO A 293 -21.52 18.57 -32.84
N ALA A 294 -21.99 17.98 -33.92
CA ALA A 294 -22.51 16.62 -34.09
C ALA A 294 -21.40 15.53 -34.14
N PRO A 295 -21.77 14.23 -34.07
CA PRO A 295 -20.85 13.14 -33.77
C PRO A 295 -20.01 12.71 -34.99
N ILE A 296 -18.77 12.31 -34.74
CA ILE A 296 -17.88 11.69 -35.73
C ILE A 296 -17.97 10.17 -35.59
N GLU A 297 -18.28 9.50 -36.69
CA GLU A 297 -18.41 8.06 -36.82
C GLU A 297 -17.11 7.30 -36.48
N SER A 298 -17.31 6.18 -35.79
CA SER A 298 -16.31 5.17 -35.45
C SER A 298 -15.96 4.29 -36.66
N PRO A 299 -14.69 3.96 -36.94
CA PRO A 299 -14.36 2.82 -37.78
C PRO A 299 -14.15 1.57 -36.92
N ALA A 300 -14.94 0.55 -37.22
CA ALA A 300 -14.80 -0.81 -36.71
C ALA A 300 -13.42 -1.40 -37.08
N VAL A 301 -12.66 -1.79 -36.06
CA VAL A 301 -11.47 -2.64 -36.22
C VAL A 301 -11.89 -4.08 -36.04
N THR A 302 -11.78 -4.86 -37.12
CA THR A 302 -11.97 -6.31 -37.13
C THR A 302 -10.70 -6.99 -36.63
N ALA A 303 -10.73 -7.51 -35.41
CA ALA A 303 -9.68 -8.40 -34.91
C ALA A 303 -9.94 -9.83 -35.41
N SER A 304 -9.05 -10.33 -36.28
CA SER A 304 -8.90 -11.76 -36.57
C SER A 304 -7.59 -12.22 -35.96
N ALA A 305 -7.67 -12.94 -34.83
CA ALA A 305 -6.54 -13.65 -34.25
C ALA A 305 -6.77 -15.16 -34.40
N SER A 306 -5.94 -15.78 -35.23
CA SER A 306 -5.85 -17.22 -35.44
C SER A 306 -5.26 -17.88 -34.19
N ALA A 307 -6.06 -18.67 -33.47
CA ALA A 307 -5.60 -19.47 -32.34
C ALA A 307 -4.66 -20.59 -32.81
N ALA A 308 -3.41 -20.58 -32.33
CA ALA A 308 -2.53 -21.75 -32.40
C ALA A 308 -2.95 -22.79 -31.34
N PRO A 309 -2.83 -24.10 -31.58
CA PRO A 309 -3.20 -25.13 -30.60
C PRO A 309 -2.21 -25.15 -29.42
N PRO A 310 -2.66 -25.54 -28.21
CA PRO A 310 -1.79 -25.63 -27.04
C PRO A 310 -0.73 -26.73 -27.20
N PRO A 311 0.48 -26.55 -26.61
CA PRO A 311 1.49 -27.60 -26.58
C PRO A 311 1.03 -28.76 -25.69
N LYS A 312 1.45 -29.96 -26.07
CA LYS A 312 1.06 -31.24 -25.49
C LYS A 312 1.68 -31.39 -24.09
N ALA A 313 0.83 -31.62 -23.07
CA ALA A 313 1.24 -31.85 -21.68
C ALA A 313 2.29 -32.97 -21.57
N ALA A 314 3.35 -32.71 -20.80
CA ALA A 314 4.34 -33.72 -20.44
C ALA A 314 3.72 -34.73 -19.45
N THR A 315 3.90 -36.01 -19.75
CA THR A 315 3.38 -37.14 -18.97
C THR A 315 4.17 -37.32 -17.67
N GLY A 316 3.74 -36.65 -16.61
CA GLY A 316 4.00 -37.04 -15.21
C GLY A 316 2.79 -37.76 -14.63
N GLY A 317 2.98 -38.64 -13.65
CA GLY A 317 1.88 -39.20 -12.87
C GLY A 317 1.18 -38.12 -12.01
N PRO A 318 0.08 -38.46 -11.34
CA PRO A 318 -0.58 -37.52 -10.43
C PRO A 318 0.37 -37.06 -9.32
N ILE A 319 0.32 -35.76 -9.00
CA ILE A 319 1.14 -35.12 -7.97
C ILE A 319 0.23 -34.82 -6.79
N THR A 320 0.63 -35.25 -5.59
CA THR A 320 -0.10 -34.93 -4.36
C THR A 320 0.75 -34.01 -3.51
N VAL A 321 0.15 -32.91 -3.07
CA VAL A 321 0.75 -31.96 -2.14
C VAL A 321 -0.22 -31.69 -1.00
N THR A 322 0.31 -31.38 0.17
CA THR A 322 -0.44 -30.86 1.31
C THR A 322 0.04 -29.45 1.54
N ASP A 323 -0.89 -28.50 1.59
CA ASP A 323 -0.59 -27.09 1.81
C ASP A 323 -0.45 -26.76 3.31
N ASP A 324 -0.16 -25.50 3.64
CA ASP A 324 0.11 -25.08 5.02
C ASP A 324 -1.12 -25.13 5.95
N PHE A 325 -2.31 -25.19 5.36
CA PHE A 325 -3.56 -25.38 6.10
C PHE A 325 -3.92 -26.87 6.27
N GLY A 326 -3.05 -27.77 5.81
CA GLY A 326 -3.25 -29.21 5.89
C GLY A 326 -4.19 -29.77 4.82
N VAL A 327 -4.53 -28.98 3.80
CA VAL A 327 -5.39 -29.41 2.69
C VAL A 327 -4.56 -30.22 1.70
N THR A 328 -4.92 -31.48 1.49
CA THR A 328 -4.28 -32.34 0.50
C THR A 328 -4.95 -32.20 -0.86
N LEU A 329 -4.20 -31.74 -1.85
CA LEU A 329 -4.62 -31.60 -3.25
C LEU A 329 -3.90 -32.63 -4.12
N THR A 330 -4.63 -33.26 -5.04
CA THR A 330 -4.03 -34.12 -6.08
C THR A 330 -4.19 -33.47 -7.44
N LEU A 331 -3.08 -33.01 -8.01
CA LEU A 331 -3.00 -32.49 -9.37
C LEU A 331 -2.90 -33.65 -10.36
N PRO A 332 -3.72 -33.68 -11.41
CA PRO A 332 -3.74 -34.80 -12.36
C PRO A 332 -2.47 -34.86 -13.22
N ASN A 333 -1.81 -33.73 -13.46
CA ASN A 333 -0.56 -33.59 -14.20
C ASN A 333 0.29 -32.47 -13.61
N VAL A 334 1.54 -32.36 -14.05
CA VAL A 334 2.41 -31.22 -13.75
C VAL A 334 1.79 -29.93 -14.33
N PRO A 335 1.53 -28.89 -13.51
CA PRO A 335 0.93 -27.64 -13.97
C PRO A 335 1.84 -26.90 -14.97
N GLN A 336 1.22 -26.36 -16.02
CA GLN A 336 1.81 -25.60 -17.12
C GLN A 336 1.34 -24.15 -17.16
N ARG A 337 0.33 -23.78 -16.36
CA ARG A 337 -0.25 -22.43 -16.28
C ARG A 337 -0.52 -22.09 -14.82
N ILE A 338 0.44 -21.39 -14.21
CA ILE A 338 0.43 -21.05 -12.79
C ILE A 338 -0.02 -19.60 -12.63
N VAL A 339 -1.01 -19.36 -11.77
CA VAL A 339 -1.30 -18.02 -11.26
C VAL A 339 -0.75 -17.91 -9.85
N SER A 340 0.04 -16.88 -9.57
CA SER A 340 0.63 -16.60 -8.26
C SER A 340 -0.04 -15.38 -7.64
N LEU A 341 -0.65 -15.55 -6.47
CA LEU A 341 -1.41 -14.48 -5.79
C LEU A 341 -0.63 -13.78 -4.68
N ALA A 342 0.69 -13.99 -4.60
CA ALA A 342 1.55 -13.29 -3.66
C ALA A 342 2.99 -13.15 -4.19
N PRO A 343 3.71 -12.08 -3.83
CA PRO A 343 5.11 -11.93 -4.23
C PRO A 343 5.98 -13.10 -3.74
N SER A 344 5.87 -13.51 -2.47
CA SER A 344 6.57 -14.68 -1.92
C SER A 344 6.37 -15.95 -2.75
N ASN A 345 5.13 -16.25 -3.12
CA ASN A 345 4.78 -17.39 -3.96
C ASN A 345 5.45 -17.31 -5.33
N THR A 346 5.46 -16.12 -5.93
CA THR A 346 6.11 -15.86 -7.22
C THR A 346 7.60 -16.14 -7.13
N GLU A 347 8.28 -15.62 -6.11
CA GLU A 347 9.71 -15.86 -5.90
C GLU A 347 10.04 -17.35 -5.77
N ILE A 348 9.22 -18.10 -5.02
CA ILE A 348 9.40 -19.56 -4.88
C ILE A 348 9.25 -20.26 -6.24
N VAL A 349 8.21 -19.94 -7.02
CA VAL A 349 7.98 -20.55 -8.34
C VAL A 349 9.14 -20.32 -9.29
N TYR A 350 9.67 -19.10 -9.32
CA TYR A 350 10.84 -18.78 -10.14
C TYR A 350 12.09 -19.49 -9.63
N ALA A 351 12.31 -19.51 -8.31
CA ALA A 351 13.47 -20.17 -7.70
C ALA A 351 13.52 -21.67 -8.03
N VAL A 352 12.38 -22.38 -7.97
CA VAL A 352 12.32 -23.81 -8.30
C VAL A 352 12.35 -24.11 -9.80
N GLY A 353 12.49 -23.10 -10.66
CA GLY A 353 12.61 -23.27 -12.12
C GLY A 353 11.27 -23.42 -12.86
N ALA A 354 10.16 -22.97 -12.28
CA ALA A 354 8.82 -23.01 -12.88
C ALA A 354 8.32 -21.64 -13.38
N GLY A 355 9.15 -20.60 -13.34
CA GLY A 355 8.80 -19.21 -13.72
C GLY A 355 8.17 -19.08 -15.12
N ASP A 356 8.68 -19.80 -16.12
CA ASP A 356 8.17 -19.77 -17.50
C ASP A 356 6.70 -20.24 -17.64
N ARG A 357 6.13 -20.83 -16.59
CA ARG A 357 4.75 -21.32 -16.55
C ARG A 357 3.81 -20.34 -15.85
N VAL A 358 4.32 -19.23 -15.32
CA VAL A 358 3.51 -18.22 -14.63
C VAL A 358 2.76 -17.39 -15.68
N VAL A 359 1.43 -17.34 -15.56
CA VAL A 359 0.54 -16.67 -16.51
C VAL A 359 -0.28 -15.54 -15.86
N GLY A 360 -0.13 -15.36 -14.55
CA GLY A 360 -0.75 -14.25 -13.82
C GLY A 360 -0.07 -14.04 -12.48
N VAL A 361 0.16 -12.77 -12.12
CA VAL A 361 0.77 -12.35 -10.86
C VAL A 361 0.02 -11.16 -10.27
N THR A 362 0.24 -10.84 -8.99
CA THR A 362 -0.35 -9.64 -8.39
C THR A 362 0.39 -8.36 -8.83
N ASP A 363 -0.25 -7.23 -8.57
CA ASP A 363 0.32 -5.90 -8.78
C ASP A 363 1.66 -5.71 -8.04
N TYR A 364 1.85 -6.42 -6.92
CA TYR A 364 3.04 -6.35 -6.06
C TYR A 364 4.14 -7.37 -6.43
N CYS A 365 3.94 -8.21 -7.43
CA CYS A 365 4.97 -9.16 -7.85
C CYS A 365 5.98 -8.48 -8.79
N ASP A 366 7.08 -8.01 -8.21
CA ASP A 366 8.18 -7.24 -8.81
C ASP A 366 9.49 -8.04 -9.00
N TYR A 367 9.62 -9.18 -8.32
CA TYR A 367 10.81 -10.04 -8.38
C TYR A 367 10.50 -11.49 -8.79
N PRO A 368 11.33 -12.11 -9.64
CA PRO A 368 12.45 -11.49 -10.38
C PRO A 368 11.93 -10.58 -11.50
N ALA A 369 12.80 -9.74 -12.10
CA ALA A 369 12.41 -8.75 -13.13
C ALA A 369 11.58 -9.30 -14.32
N ALA A 370 11.62 -10.62 -14.56
CA ALA A 370 10.76 -11.30 -15.53
C ALA A 370 9.25 -11.22 -15.21
N THR A 371 8.85 -10.90 -13.98
CA THR A 371 7.44 -10.74 -13.59
C THR A 371 6.79 -9.49 -14.16
N ALA A 372 7.58 -8.51 -14.61
CA ALA A 372 7.09 -7.25 -15.17
C ALA A 372 6.22 -7.47 -16.42
N ASP A 373 6.54 -8.49 -17.23
CA ASP A 373 5.82 -8.82 -18.47
C ASP A 373 4.63 -9.77 -18.25
N VAL A 374 4.35 -10.17 -17.01
CA VAL A 374 3.27 -11.12 -16.68
C VAL A 374 1.97 -10.38 -16.38
N GLU A 375 0.86 -10.94 -16.85
CA GLU A 375 -0.48 -10.37 -16.65
C GLU A 375 -0.79 -10.12 -15.16
N LYS A 376 -1.29 -8.93 -14.85
CA LYS A 376 -1.66 -8.52 -13.49
C LYS A 376 -3.10 -8.91 -13.18
N VAL A 377 -3.27 -9.76 -12.16
CA VAL A 377 -4.57 -10.31 -11.73
C VAL A 377 -5.13 -9.64 -10.46
N GLY A 378 -4.70 -8.41 -10.17
CA GLY A 378 -5.16 -7.61 -9.03
C GLY A 378 -4.18 -7.59 -7.85
N GLY A 379 -4.65 -7.06 -6.73
CA GLY A 379 -3.82 -6.86 -5.53
C GLY A 379 -3.66 -8.13 -4.69
N TYR A 380 -2.87 -8.02 -3.61
CA TYR A 380 -2.63 -9.11 -2.66
C TYR A 380 -3.92 -9.56 -1.95
N SER A 381 -4.74 -8.63 -1.46
CA SER A 381 -6.03 -8.92 -0.81
C SER A 381 -7.25 -8.60 -1.70
N THR A 382 -7.01 -8.01 -2.87
CA THR A 382 -8.04 -7.54 -3.83
C THR A 382 -7.87 -8.24 -5.18
N VAL A 383 -7.78 -9.57 -5.13
CA VAL A 383 -7.60 -10.42 -6.32
C VAL A 383 -8.80 -10.25 -7.27
N ASN A 384 -8.52 -10.04 -8.56
CA ASN A 384 -9.53 -10.03 -9.60
C ASN A 384 -9.76 -11.46 -10.11
N ILE A 385 -10.81 -12.11 -9.61
CA ILE A 385 -11.06 -13.53 -9.84
C ILE A 385 -11.42 -13.80 -11.31
N GLU A 386 -12.08 -12.86 -11.99
CA GLU A 386 -12.39 -12.96 -13.42
C GLU A 386 -11.12 -13.05 -14.26
N LYS A 387 -10.11 -12.24 -13.97
CA LYS A 387 -8.79 -12.31 -14.61
C LYS A 387 -8.08 -13.62 -14.29
N VAL A 388 -8.13 -14.09 -13.05
CA VAL A 388 -7.59 -15.41 -12.67
C VAL A 388 -8.23 -16.52 -13.51
N VAL A 389 -9.55 -16.54 -13.64
CA VAL A 389 -10.27 -17.54 -14.44
C VAL A 389 -9.95 -17.40 -15.93
N ALA A 390 -9.89 -16.17 -16.45
CA ALA A 390 -9.57 -15.87 -17.84
C ALA A 390 -8.16 -16.34 -18.24
N ALA A 391 -7.21 -16.29 -17.30
CA ALA A 391 -5.86 -16.83 -17.47
C ALA A 391 -5.83 -18.37 -17.57
N LYS A 392 -6.93 -19.07 -17.27
CA LYS A 392 -7.07 -20.54 -17.35
C LYS A 392 -5.92 -21.29 -16.66
N PRO A 393 -5.67 -21.06 -15.36
CA PRO A 393 -4.62 -21.76 -14.64
C PRO A 393 -4.96 -23.24 -14.43
N ASP A 394 -3.91 -24.05 -14.34
CA ASP A 394 -3.98 -25.42 -13.82
C ASP A 394 -3.41 -25.54 -12.39
N LEU A 395 -2.84 -24.44 -11.86
CA LEU A 395 -2.52 -24.26 -10.46
C LEU A 395 -2.64 -22.77 -10.08
N VAL A 396 -3.27 -22.48 -8.94
CA VAL A 396 -3.26 -21.18 -8.28
C VAL A 396 -2.50 -21.32 -6.97
N LEU A 397 -1.51 -20.46 -6.74
CA LEU A 397 -0.80 -20.36 -5.46
C LEU A 397 -1.35 -19.18 -4.67
N ALA A 398 -2.11 -19.47 -3.62
CA ALA A 398 -2.68 -18.49 -2.72
C ALA A 398 -1.77 -18.25 -1.50
N ALA A 399 -1.98 -17.14 -0.80
CA ALA A 399 -1.32 -16.77 0.45
C ALA A 399 -2.33 -16.31 1.50
N LEU A 400 -1.87 -16.01 2.71
CA LEU A 400 -2.74 -15.58 3.84
C LEU A 400 -3.68 -14.41 3.50
N GLY A 401 -3.22 -13.45 2.68
CA GLY A 401 -4.05 -12.32 2.23
C GLY A 401 -5.21 -12.71 1.32
N ASN A 402 -5.19 -13.93 0.75
CA ASN A 402 -6.30 -14.49 0.01
C ASN A 402 -7.18 -15.27 0.99
N THR A 403 -8.24 -14.63 1.47
CA THR A 403 -9.12 -15.18 2.52
C THR A 403 -9.65 -16.57 2.17
N GLU A 404 -10.03 -17.34 3.19
CA GLU A 404 -10.63 -18.67 3.00
C GLU A 404 -11.85 -18.61 2.07
N GLU A 405 -12.64 -17.54 2.12
CA GLU A 405 -13.77 -17.31 1.23
C GLU A 405 -13.33 -17.19 -0.24
N VAL A 406 -12.30 -16.38 -0.52
CA VAL A 406 -11.74 -16.21 -1.88
C VAL A 406 -11.17 -17.52 -2.40
N VAL A 407 -10.41 -18.25 -1.56
CA VAL A 407 -9.85 -19.56 -1.90
C VAL A 407 -10.97 -20.57 -2.20
N THR A 408 -11.98 -20.66 -1.32
CA THR A 408 -13.12 -21.57 -1.48
C THR A 408 -13.93 -21.25 -2.73
N TYR A 409 -14.11 -19.97 -3.04
CA TYR A 409 -14.81 -19.53 -4.24
C TYR A 409 -14.05 -19.97 -5.50
N MET A 410 -12.73 -19.75 -5.57
CA MET A 410 -11.89 -20.22 -6.68
C MET A 410 -11.93 -21.75 -6.84
N GLN A 411 -11.89 -22.49 -5.72
CA GLN A 411 -12.05 -23.95 -5.73
C GLN A 411 -13.44 -24.37 -6.25
N GLY A 412 -14.51 -23.64 -5.89
CA GLY A 412 -15.87 -23.85 -6.39
C GLY A 412 -16.02 -23.62 -7.89
N LEU A 413 -15.15 -22.80 -8.48
CA LEU A 413 -15.02 -22.62 -9.94
C LEU A 413 -14.21 -23.73 -10.62
N GLY A 414 -13.73 -24.72 -9.85
CA GLY A 414 -12.96 -25.86 -10.35
C GLY A 414 -11.46 -25.59 -10.50
N LEU A 415 -10.95 -24.50 -9.92
CA LEU A 415 -9.51 -24.20 -9.91
C LEU A 415 -8.79 -25.04 -8.83
N ALA A 416 -7.58 -25.48 -9.16
CA ALA A 416 -6.71 -26.17 -8.23
C ALA A 416 -5.91 -25.12 -7.44
N VAL A 417 -6.21 -24.95 -6.15
CA VAL A 417 -5.59 -23.91 -5.30
C VAL A 417 -4.74 -24.57 -4.21
N VAL A 418 -3.48 -24.13 -4.08
CA VAL A 418 -2.56 -24.48 -2.99
C VAL A 418 -2.27 -23.21 -2.20
N SER A 419 -2.49 -23.22 -0.90
CA SER A 419 -2.33 -22.04 -0.04
C SER A 419 -1.06 -22.13 0.81
N LEU A 420 -0.16 -21.17 0.64
CA LEU A 420 1.11 -21.08 1.38
C LEU A 420 1.00 -19.98 2.45
N ASN A 421 1.34 -20.30 3.69
CA ASN A 421 1.28 -19.40 4.83
C ASN A 421 2.33 -19.79 5.88
N PRO A 422 3.62 -19.59 5.57
CA PRO A 422 4.68 -20.03 6.45
C PRO A 422 4.69 -19.17 7.71
N ALA A 423 4.60 -19.78 8.89
CA ALA A 423 4.68 -19.08 10.17
C ALA A 423 6.11 -18.98 10.73
N SER A 424 7.11 -19.48 9.99
CA SER A 424 8.52 -19.49 10.39
C SER A 424 9.42 -19.56 9.14
N ILE A 425 10.69 -19.21 9.29
CA ILE A 425 11.73 -19.37 8.26
C ILE A 425 11.81 -20.85 7.84
N GLN A 426 11.66 -21.77 8.79
CA GLN A 426 11.59 -23.20 8.46
C GLN A 426 10.32 -23.56 7.65
N GLY A 427 9.21 -22.88 7.90
CA GLY A 427 7.99 -22.97 7.08
C GLY A 427 8.26 -22.54 5.64
N VAL A 428 8.98 -21.44 5.43
CA VAL A 428 9.37 -20.99 4.08
C VAL A 428 10.20 -22.05 3.35
N VAL A 429 11.12 -22.72 4.05
CA VAL A 429 11.90 -23.85 3.50
C VAL A 429 10.98 -25.00 3.07
N GLU A 430 9.90 -25.25 3.80
CA GLU A 430 8.90 -26.27 3.44
C GLU A 430 8.04 -25.84 2.24
N ASP A 431 7.64 -24.57 2.16
CA ASP A 431 6.92 -24.03 1.00
C ASP A 431 7.70 -24.19 -0.29
N VAL A 432 9.01 -23.98 -0.25
CA VAL A 432 9.89 -24.27 -1.40
C VAL A 432 9.76 -25.73 -1.84
N ARG A 433 9.64 -26.67 -0.90
CA ARG A 433 9.43 -28.10 -1.21
C ARG A 433 8.01 -28.39 -1.71
N ILE A 434 6.99 -27.76 -1.14
CA ILE A 434 5.59 -27.88 -1.57
C ILE A 434 5.47 -27.42 -3.01
N VAL A 435 5.93 -26.22 -3.33
CA VAL A 435 5.89 -25.65 -4.69
C VAL A 435 6.76 -26.45 -5.64
N GLY A 436 7.96 -26.86 -5.22
CA GLY A 436 8.81 -27.77 -5.99
C GLY A 436 8.11 -29.06 -6.37
N THR A 437 7.40 -29.68 -5.43
CA THR A 437 6.63 -30.91 -5.66
C THR A 437 5.45 -30.63 -6.59
N ALA A 438 4.64 -29.61 -6.29
CA ALA A 438 3.46 -29.22 -7.09
C ALA A 438 3.83 -28.94 -8.56
N THR A 439 4.98 -28.31 -8.80
CA THR A 439 5.43 -27.92 -10.15
C THR A 439 6.28 -28.99 -10.85
N GLY A 440 6.55 -30.13 -10.21
CA GLY A 440 7.37 -31.21 -10.76
C GLY A 440 8.88 -30.95 -10.73
N ASN A 441 9.35 -29.95 -9.97
CA ASN A 441 10.75 -29.55 -9.81
C ASN A 441 11.29 -29.89 -8.40
N ALA A 442 10.94 -31.06 -7.87
CA ALA A 442 11.27 -31.45 -6.50
C ALA A 442 12.78 -31.54 -6.22
N GLN A 443 13.60 -31.81 -7.24
CA GLN A 443 15.05 -31.91 -7.09
C GLN A 443 15.70 -30.53 -6.94
N GLU A 444 15.31 -29.56 -7.77
CA GLU A 444 15.69 -28.16 -7.66
C GLU A 444 15.25 -27.59 -6.31
N ALA A 445 13.99 -27.79 -5.93
CA ALA A 445 13.48 -27.35 -4.63
C ALA A 445 14.26 -27.95 -3.45
N LYS A 446 14.62 -29.24 -3.52
CA LYS A 446 15.46 -29.87 -2.51
C LYS A 446 16.84 -29.21 -2.41
N ALA A 447 17.46 -28.87 -3.54
CA ALA A 447 18.75 -28.20 -3.56
C ALA A 447 18.68 -26.81 -2.92
N ILE A 448 17.63 -26.05 -3.23
CA ILE A 448 17.37 -24.72 -2.66
C ILE A 448 17.13 -24.83 -1.16
N ALA A 449 16.22 -25.70 -0.73
CA ALA A 449 15.91 -25.93 0.68
C ALA A 449 17.16 -26.35 1.48
N SER A 450 17.98 -27.27 0.94
CA SER A 450 19.25 -27.65 1.57
C SER A 450 20.24 -26.49 1.66
N SER A 451 20.29 -25.62 0.66
CA SER A 451 21.13 -24.42 0.70
C SER A 451 20.66 -23.44 1.79
N MET A 452 19.35 -23.20 1.89
CA MET A 452 18.76 -22.36 2.93
C MET A 452 19.08 -22.89 4.33
N GLU A 453 18.82 -24.19 4.58
CA GLU A 453 19.11 -24.83 5.86
C GLU A 453 20.60 -24.74 6.26
N GLN A 454 21.51 -24.92 5.30
CA GLN A 454 22.95 -24.81 5.54
C GLN A 454 23.36 -23.39 5.93
N ARG A 455 22.80 -22.38 5.24
CA ARG A 455 23.07 -20.96 5.53
C ARG A 455 22.53 -20.54 6.89
N ILE A 456 21.29 -20.92 7.22
CA ILE A 456 20.68 -20.70 8.54
C ILE A 456 21.55 -21.34 9.64
N ALA A 457 21.98 -22.58 9.45
CA ALA A 457 22.85 -23.27 10.41
C ALA A 457 24.22 -22.59 10.55
N ALA A 458 24.77 -22.04 9.46
CA ALA A 458 26.03 -21.29 9.49
C ALA A 458 25.90 -19.99 10.29
N VAL A 459 24.81 -19.23 10.11
CA VAL A 459 24.52 -18.03 10.90
C VAL A 459 24.38 -18.39 12.38
N ARG A 460 23.53 -19.38 12.72
CA ARG A 460 23.34 -19.84 14.11
C ARG A 460 24.65 -20.28 14.76
N SER A 461 25.45 -21.07 14.05
CA SER A 461 26.75 -21.53 14.56
C SER A 461 27.71 -20.38 14.82
N LYS A 462 27.72 -19.37 13.95
CA LYS A 462 28.61 -18.22 14.08
C LYS A 462 28.15 -17.26 15.18
N ALA A 463 26.85 -17.00 15.28
CA ALA A 463 26.23 -16.21 16.35
C ALA A 463 26.44 -16.82 17.75
N SER A 464 26.69 -18.12 17.85
CA SER A 464 27.02 -18.79 19.13
C SER A 464 28.28 -18.28 19.84
N ALA A 465 29.11 -17.50 19.14
CA ALA A 465 30.25 -16.79 19.75
C ALA A 465 29.83 -15.54 20.56
N ALA A 466 28.59 -15.05 20.41
CA ALA A 466 28.09 -13.86 21.09
C ALA A 466 28.03 -14.07 22.61
N THR A 467 28.65 -13.16 23.35
CA THR A 467 28.63 -13.16 24.82
C THR A 467 27.48 -12.34 25.40
N GLU A 468 26.90 -11.43 24.61
CA GLU A 468 25.78 -10.58 24.96
C GLU A 468 24.69 -10.69 23.90
N TRP A 469 23.43 -10.59 24.33
CA TRP A 469 22.26 -10.70 23.46
C TRP A 469 21.53 -9.36 23.51
N PRO A 470 21.82 -8.44 22.57
CA PRO A 470 21.19 -7.13 22.55
C PRO A 470 19.69 -7.28 22.28
N THR A 471 18.92 -6.31 22.78
CA THR A 471 17.51 -6.16 22.45
C THR A 471 17.36 -5.46 21.10
N VAL A 472 16.53 -6.03 20.22
CA VAL A 472 16.31 -5.55 18.85
C VAL A 472 14.84 -5.26 18.68
N ALA A 473 14.52 -4.06 18.20
CA ALA A 473 13.19 -3.70 17.73
C ALA A 473 13.19 -3.70 16.19
N HIS A 474 12.30 -4.48 15.57
CA HIS A 474 12.00 -4.35 14.15
C HIS A 474 10.82 -3.40 13.95
N ILE A 475 10.94 -2.44 13.04
CA ILE A 475 9.90 -1.45 12.72
C ILE A 475 9.48 -1.60 11.26
N VAL A 476 8.26 -2.09 11.04
CA VAL A 476 7.66 -2.22 9.70
C VAL A 476 6.95 -0.95 9.23
N TRP A 477 6.50 -0.11 10.18
CA TRP A 477 5.88 1.18 9.91
C TRP A 477 6.12 2.16 11.07
N TYR A 478 6.20 3.45 10.76
CA TYR A 478 6.66 4.47 11.71
C TYR A 478 5.53 5.29 12.35
N ASP A 479 4.39 5.45 11.69
CA ASP A 479 3.30 6.33 12.14
C ASP A 479 1.91 5.73 11.88
N PRO A 480 1.30 5.05 12.87
CA PRO A 480 1.86 4.73 14.19
C PRO A 480 2.99 3.67 14.11
N ILE A 481 3.75 3.48 15.18
CA ILE A 481 4.90 2.57 15.23
C ILE A 481 4.39 1.13 15.26
N TRP A 482 4.61 0.39 14.18
CA TRP A 482 4.34 -1.04 14.10
C TRP A 482 5.63 -1.82 14.32
N VAL A 483 5.59 -2.76 15.28
CA VAL A 483 6.72 -3.63 15.61
C VAL A 483 6.43 -5.08 15.24
N SER A 484 7.46 -5.84 14.90
CA SER A 484 7.38 -7.31 14.83
C SER A 484 7.60 -7.91 16.22
N GLY A 485 6.53 -8.44 16.81
CA GLY A 485 6.55 -9.17 18.07
C GLY A 485 6.88 -10.66 17.90
N ARG A 486 6.54 -11.47 18.90
CA ARG A 486 6.69 -12.93 18.87
C ARG A 486 5.89 -13.58 17.74
N ASP A 487 6.28 -14.79 17.37
CA ASP A 487 5.62 -15.58 16.33
C ASP A 487 5.68 -14.89 14.94
N THR A 488 6.79 -14.19 14.66
CA THR A 488 7.11 -13.55 13.37
C THR A 488 8.45 -14.04 12.83
N PHE A 489 8.71 -13.88 11.52
CA PHE A 489 10.02 -14.23 10.95
C PHE A 489 11.16 -13.46 11.60
N GLN A 490 10.93 -12.19 11.90
CA GLN A 490 11.93 -11.28 12.46
C GLN A 490 12.28 -11.70 13.89
N ASP A 491 11.31 -12.15 14.68
CA ASP A 491 11.56 -12.75 16.00
C ASP A 491 12.44 -14.00 15.91
N GLU A 492 12.15 -14.89 14.95
CA GLU A 492 12.98 -16.08 14.72
C GLU A 492 14.40 -15.71 14.22
N MET A 493 14.53 -14.69 13.37
CA MET A 493 15.84 -14.17 12.95
C MET A 493 16.65 -13.68 14.14
N PHE A 494 16.01 -12.99 15.09
CA PHE A 494 16.68 -12.51 16.31
C PHE A 494 17.15 -13.68 17.16
N GLU A 495 16.33 -14.72 17.32
CA GLU A 495 16.74 -15.92 18.04
C GLU A 495 17.94 -16.61 17.35
N ILE A 496 17.88 -16.79 16.03
CA ILE A 496 18.99 -17.39 15.24
C ILE A 496 20.27 -16.56 15.37
N ALA A 497 20.15 -15.23 15.35
CA ALA A 497 21.25 -14.29 15.48
C ALA A 497 21.69 -14.05 16.94
N HIS A 498 21.15 -14.78 17.92
CA HIS A 498 21.48 -14.61 19.35
C HIS A 498 21.22 -13.18 19.85
N ALA A 499 20.04 -12.65 19.53
CA ALA A 499 19.49 -11.41 20.03
C ALA A 499 18.14 -11.66 20.71
N LYS A 500 17.61 -10.65 21.38
CA LYS A 500 16.29 -10.68 22.01
C LYS A 500 15.36 -9.72 21.29
N ASN A 501 14.14 -10.13 21.02
CA ASN A 501 13.11 -9.18 20.63
C ASN A 501 12.86 -8.19 21.77
N ALA A 502 12.83 -6.90 21.45
CA ALA A 502 12.53 -5.83 22.41
C ALA A 502 11.06 -5.87 22.86
N PHE A 503 10.16 -6.51 22.09
CA PHE A 503 8.72 -6.60 22.33
C PHE A 503 8.21 -8.05 22.49
N PRO A 504 8.74 -8.84 23.44
CA PRO A 504 8.38 -10.26 23.58
C PRO A 504 6.93 -10.48 24.06
N GLY A 505 6.27 -9.43 24.55
CA GLY A 505 4.86 -9.45 24.96
C GLY A 505 3.86 -9.12 23.84
N VAL A 506 4.35 -8.71 22.67
CA VAL A 506 3.54 -8.40 21.48
C VAL A 506 3.50 -9.64 20.59
N GLU A 507 2.33 -10.02 20.08
CA GLU A 507 2.14 -11.17 19.17
C GLU A 507 1.89 -10.71 17.74
N GLY A 508 2.63 -11.28 16.78
CA GLY A 508 2.56 -10.85 15.38
C GLY A 508 3.08 -9.42 15.19
N TRP A 509 2.57 -8.74 14.16
CA TRP A 509 2.85 -7.33 13.90
C TRP A 509 1.76 -6.48 14.55
N GLN A 510 2.14 -5.58 15.47
CA GLN A 510 1.19 -4.73 16.19
C GLN A 510 1.71 -3.31 16.37
N ILE A 511 0.77 -2.39 16.58
CA ILE A 511 1.07 -1.03 16.99
C ILE A 511 1.52 -1.03 18.46
N VAL A 512 2.58 -0.28 18.75
CA VAL A 512 2.98 0.06 20.13
C VAL A 512 2.92 1.55 20.35
N GLY A 513 2.58 1.96 21.57
CA GLY A 513 2.58 3.37 21.97
C GLY A 513 4.00 3.97 21.92
N LEU A 514 4.12 5.26 21.61
CA LEU A 514 5.42 5.93 21.53
C LEU A 514 6.16 5.89 22.89
N GLU A 515 5.44 6.15 23.99
CA GLU A 515 6.02 6.11 25.34
C GLU A 515 6.45 4.70 25.75
N ASP A 516 5.69 3.68 25.34
CA ASP A 516 6.05 2.28 25.55
C ASP A 516 7.32 1.93 24.75
N PHE A 517 7.42 2.40 23.49
CA PHE A 517 8.62 2.22 22.68
C PHE A 517 9.86 2.89 23.31
N ILE A 518 9.72 4.14 23.76
CA ILE A 518 10.78 4.90 24.44
C ILE A 518 11.21 4.19 25.73
N THR A 519 10.25 3.70 26.51
CA THR A 519 10.52 3.02 27.79
C THR A 519 11.16 1.65 27.60
N THR A 520 10.75 0.91 26.56
CA THR A 520 11.38 -0.36 26.15
C THR A 520 12.85 -0.15 25.81
N ASN A 521 13.21 1.00 25.22
CA ASN A 521 14.58 1.46 25.00
C ASN A 521 15.50 0.38 24.36
N PRO A 522 15.22 -0.05 23.11
CA PRO A 522 15.99 -1.10 22.45
C PRO A 522 17.46 -0.72 22.24
N ASP A 523 18.35 -1.73 22.27
CA ASP A 523 19.78 -1.58 22.00
C ASP A 523 20.05 -1.37 20.49
N ILE A 524 19.21 -1.95 19.63
CA ILE A 524 19.27 -1.87 18.18
C ILE A 524 17.85 -1.66 17.62
N ILE A 525 17.73 -0.82 16.60
CA ILE A 525 16.50 -0.69 15.79
C ILE A 525 16.81 -1.16 14.37
N LEU A 526 15.98 -2.04 13.84
CA LEU A 526 15.95 -2.42 12.44
C LEU A 526 14.70 -1.83 11.82
N VAL A 527 14.84 -1.16 10.68
CA VAL A 527 13.73 -0.53 9.96
C VAL A 527 13.66 -1.08 8.54
N ASN A 528 12.44 -1.24 8.05
CA ASN A 528 12.21 -1.51 6.63
C ASN A 528 12.71 -0.35 5.76
N SER A 529 13.27 -0.69 4.60
CA SER A 529 13.65 0.27 3.56
C SER A 529 12.45 0.97 2.91
N GLY A 530 12.73 2.09 2.25
CA GLY A 530 11.73 2.84 1.49
C GLY A 530 10.67 3.47 2.41
N SER A 531 9.41 3.46 1.97
CA SER A 531 8.32 3.98 2.80
C SER A 531 7.86 3.01 3.89
N GLY A 532 8.38 1.77 3.92
CA GLY A 532 7.91 0.67 4.76
C GLY A 532 7.39 -0.49 3.91
N MET A 533 6.22 -0.30 3.27
CA MET A 533 5.53 -1.28 2.42
C MET A 533 5.71 -1.00 0.91
N GLY A 534 6.89 -0.56 0.48
CA GLY A 534 7.18 -0.32 -0.94
C GLY A 534 8.50 0.40 -1.19
N GLU A 535 8.97 0.33 -2.44
CA GLU A 535 10.15 1.06 -2.89
C GLU A 535 9.88 2.57 -2.90
N ALA A 536 10.66 3.32 -2.14
CA ALA A 536 10.73 4.78 -2.24
C ALA A 536 12.19 5.19 -2.38
N SER A 537 12.45 6.30 -3.05
CA SER A 537 13.81 6.86 -3.19
C SER A 537 14.39 7.41 -1.88
N TYR A 538 13.72 7.21 -0.74
CA TYR A 538 14.10 7.67 0.59
C TYR A 538 13.59 6.70 1.67
N ASP A 539 14.38 6.50 2.72
CA ASP A 539 14.06 5.59 3.84
C ASP A 539 13.29 6.31 4.95
N LEU A 540 11.97 6.32 4.79
CA LEU A 540 11.02 7.10 5.59
C LEU A 540 11.05 6.72 7.08
N ILE A 541 11.06 5.42 7.38
CA ILE A 541 11.06 4.90 8.75
C ILE A 541 12.40 5.26 9.42
N TYR A 542 13.52 5.12 8.70
CA TYR A 542 14.83 5.51 9.18
C TYR A 542 14.88 7.00 9.55
N THR A 543 14.45 7.87 8.62
CA THR A 543 14.37 9.32 8.85
C THR A 543 13.54 9.63 10.08
N TYR A 544 12.35 9.03 10.23
CA TYR A 544 11.52 9.24 11.41
C TYR A 544 12.24 8.86 12.71
N MET A 545 12.84 7.66 12.77
CA MET A 545 13.55 7.19 13.97
C MET A 545 14.73 8.09 14.36
N MET A 546 15.41 8.66 13.36
CA MET A 546 16.57 9.53 13.58
C MET A 546 16.19 10.98 13.89
N GLU A 547 15.07 11.49 13.36
CA GLU A 547 14.72 12.91 13.44
C GLU A 547 13.63 13.24 14.47
N GLU A 548 12.81 12.28 14.90
CA GLU A 548 11.76 12.50 15.90
C GLU A 548 12.39 12.93 17.25
N PRO A 549 12.11 14.16 17.74
CA PRO A 549 12.73 14.68 18.96
C PRO A 549 12.50 13.82 20.20
N ARG A 550 11.34 13.15 20.28
CA ARG A 550 10.99 12.28 21.41
C ARG A 550 11.84 11.00 21.47
N LEU A 551 12.38 10.55 20.34
CA LEU A 551 13.18 9.31 20.23
C LEU A 551 14.68 9.52 20.50
N GLN A 552 15.15 10.77 20.62
CA GLN A 552 16.58 11.08 20.77
C GLN A 552 17.23 10.52 22.05
N GLY A 553 16.41 10.16 23.05
CA GLY A 553 16.86 9.51 24.27
C GLY A 553 17.03 7.99 24.17
N VAL A 554 16.48 7.36 23.13
CA VAL A 554 16.52 5.90 22.93
C VAL A 554 17.96 5.47 22.61
N THR A 555 18.39 4.36 23.20
CA THR A 555 19.79 3.88 23.15
C THR A 555 20.25 3.64 21.72
N ALA A 556 19.46 2.89 20.93
CA ALA A 556 19.75 2.65 19.52
C ALA A 556 19.94 3.97 18.72
N VAL A 557 19.07 4.97 18.91
CA VAL A 557 19.15 6.26 18.20
C VAL A 557 20.39 7.04 18.64
N ARG A 558 20.61 7.16 19.96
CA ARG A 558 21.75 7.87 20.54
C ARG A 558 23.10 7.28 20.11
N GLU A 559 23.16 5.97 19.91
CA GLU A 559 24.38 5.24 19.55
C GLU A 559 24.52 5.02 18.03
N GLY A 560 23.54 5.47 17.24
CA GLY A 560 23.53 5.28 15.78
C GLY A 560 23.36 3.82 15.36
N ARG A 561 22.77 2.97 16.21
CA ARG A 561 22.47 1.56 15.95
C ARG A 561 21.05 1.39 15.40
N VAL A 562 20.75 2.17 14.36
CA VAL A 562 19.52 2.11 13.58
C VAL A 562 19.94 1.65 12.18
N TYR A 563 19.45 0.49 11.73
CA TYR A 563 19.86 -0.11 10.46
C TYR A 563 18.66 -0.35 9.55
N ILE A 564 18.89 -0.18 8.26
CA ILE A 564 17.87 -0.36 7.22
C ILE A 564 18.02 -1.76 6.64
N VAL A 565 16.92 -2.51 6.62
CA VAL A 565 16.84 -3.82 5.98
C VAL A 565 15.88 -3.73 4.80
N GLU A 566 16.24 -4.38 3.69
CA GLU A 566 15.40 -4.39 2.49
C GLU A 566 14.06 -5.08 2.78
N SER A 567 12.97 -4.35 2.57
CA SER A 567 11.61 -4.70 3.02
C SER A 567 11.11 -5.99 2.39
N ASP A 568 11.40 -6.20 1.09
CA ASP A 568 10.95 -7.39 0.41
C ASP A 568 11.66 -8.65 0.89
N MET A 569 12.94 -8.57 1.26
CA MET A 569 13.66 -9.71 1.81
C MET A 569 13.20 -10.08 3.23
N ILE A 570 12.91 -9.09 4.09
CA ILE A 570 12.62 -9.35 5.52
C ILE A 570 11.15 -9.69 5.81
N ASP A 571 10.21 -9.17 5.00
CA ASP A 571 8.78 -9.35 5.26
C ASP A 571 8.12 -10.40 4.38
N ARG A 572 8.73 -10.79 3.25
CA ARG A 572 8.16 -11.82 2.37
C ARG A 572 8.68 -13.19 2.80
N GLY A 573 7.75 -14.13 3.03
CA GLY A 573 8.04 -15.55 3.27
C GLY A 573 8.55 -16.28 2.02
N GLY A 574 9.57 -15.76 1.35
CA GLY A 574 10.19 -16.31 0.14
C GLY A 574 11.66 -16.69 0.34
N PRO A 575 12.34 -17.23 -0.68
CA PRO A 575 13.71 -17.76 -0.54
C PRO A 575 14.74 -16.73 -0.04
N ARG A 576 14.51 -15.43 -0.29
CA ARG A 576 15.38 -14.32 0.13
C ARG A 576 15.35 -14.05 1.63
N ILE A 577 14.46 -14.68 2.40
CA ILE A 577 14.40 -14.55 3.87
C ILE A 577 15.73 -14.93 4.56
N VAL A 578 16.52 -15.81 3.93
CA VAL A 578 17.85 -16.19 4.43
C VAL A 578 18.90 -15.13 4.13
N ASP A 579 18.72 -14.35 3.05
CA ASP A 579 19.57 -13.20 2.74
C ASP A 579 19.33 -12.10 3.80
N ALA A 580 18.06 -11.84 4.16
CA ALA A 580 17.70 -10.94 5.27
C ALA A 580 18.32 -11.41 6.60
N LEU A 581 18.23 -12.70 6.95
CA LEU A 581 18.83 -13.25 8.16
C LEU A 581 20.35 -12.98 8.25
N GLU A 582 21.07 -13.11 7.13
CA GLU A 582 22.51 -12.87 7.09
C GLU A 582 22.86 -11.38 7.30
N VAL A 583 22.09 -10.47 6.71
CA VAL A 583 22.22 -9.01 6.92
C VAL A 583 21.91 -8.65 8.38
N VAL A 584 20.77 -9.12 8.89
CA VAL A 584 20.34 -8.87 10.27
C VAL A 584 21.36 -9.38 11.28
N ALA A 585 21.92 -10.58 11.09
CA ALA A 585 22.95 -11.10 11.97
C ALA A 585 24.24 -10.25 11.97
N ALA A 586 24.59 -9.67 10.82
CA ALA A 586 25.74 -8.78 10.70
C ALA A 586 25.52 -7.41 11.35
N ASP A 587 24.32 -6.84 11.23
CA ASP A 587 23.96 -5.57 11.87
C ASP A 587 23.88 -5.71 13.41
N ILE A 588 23.41 -6.86 13.89
CA ILE A 588 23.33 -7.17 15.32
C ILE A 588 24.72 -7.36 15.93
N HIS A 589 25.57 -8.18 15.28
CA HIS A 589 26.89 -8.57 15.79
C HIS A 589 28.02 -8.29 14.76
N PRO A 590 28.33 -7.02 14.46
CA PRO A 590 29.37 -6.68 13.47
C PRO A 590 30.77 -7.16 13.88
N ASP A 591 31.03 -7.34 15.18
CA ASP A 591 32.26 -7.92 15.72
C ASP A 591 32.44 -9.41 15.37
N ILE A 592 31.33 -10.14 15.21
CA ILE A 592 31.33 -11.56 14.86
C ILE A 592 31.28 -11.73 13.35
N PHE A 593 30.39 -11.00 12.68
CA PHE A 593 30.08 -11.19 11.27
C PHE A 593 30.94 -10.35 10.32
N GLY A 594 31.54 -9.26 10.84
CA GLY A 594 32.09 -8.17 10.03
C GLY A 594 30.99 -7.18 9.65
N ASP A 595 31.36 -5.96 9.28
CA ASP A 595 30.39 -4.99 8.76
C ASP A 595 29.70 -5.59 7.52
N ALA A 596 28.36 -5.66 7.54
CA ALA A 596 27.61 -5.70 6.29
C ALA A 596 27.95 -4.40 5.56
N GLY A 597 28.69 -4.49 4.45
CA GLY A 597 28.92 -3.31 3.63
C GLY A 597 27.58 -2.64 3.32
N THR A 598 27.59 -1.30 3.22
CA THR A 598 26.44 -0.52 2.73
C THR A 598 25.81 -1.25 1.53
N PRO A 599 24.49 -1.45 1.46
CA PRO A 599 23.87 -2.24 0.40
C PRO A 599 24.39 -1.78 -0.97
N VAL A 600 25.12 -2.65 -1.65
CA VAL A 600 25.39 -2.48 -3.07
C VAL A 600 24.13 -3.00 -3.77
N PRO A 601 23.42 -2.19 -4.56
CA PRO A 601 22.33 -2.69 -5.38
C PRO A 601 22.83 -3.89 -6.17
N ALA A 602 22.16 -5.04 -6.07
CA ALA A 602 22.61 -6.25 -6.71
C ALA A 602 22.69 -6.03 -8.22
N GLU A 603 23.90 -5.83 -8.75
CA GLU A 603 24.16 -6.00 -10.17
C GLU A 603 23.77 -7.43 -10.53
N THR A 604 22.82 -7.53 -11.46
CA THR A 604 22.34 -8.72 -12.15
C THR A 604 23.39 -9.84 -12.18
N GLN A 605 23.31 -10.79 -11.23
CA GLN A 605 23.90 -12.10 -11.46
C GLN A 605 23.07 -12.78 -12.53
N SER A 606 23.53 -12.63 -13.77
CA SER A 606 23.01 -13.38 -14.91
C SER A 606 23.09 -14.88 -14.60
N PRO A 607 22.05 -15.67 -14.90
CA PRO A 607 22.17 -17.12 -14.85
C PRO A 607 23.31 -17.55 -15.79
N MET A 608 24.26 -18.33 -15.27
CA MET A 608 25.32 -18.95 -16.04
C MET A 608 24.75 -19.62 -17.30
N PRO A 609 25.33 -19.41 -18.50
CA PRO A 609 24.80 -20.00 -19.71
C PRO A 609 24.95 -21.52 -19.67
N TYR A 610 23.83 -22.21 -19.88
CA TYR A 610 23.72 -23.64 -20.11
C TYR A 610 24.74 -24.12 -21.16
N ALA A 611 25.77 -24.85 -20.73
CA ALA A 611 26.64 -25.61 -21.62
C ALA A 611 26.03 -27.01 -21.83
N GLY A 612 25.10 -27.11 -22.78
CA GLY A 612 24.60 -28.38 -23.30
C GLY A 612 25.65 -29.05 -24.20
N ALA A 613 26.05 -30.27 -23.83
CA ALA A 613 26.94 -31.11 -24.64
C ALA A 613 26.25 -31.56 -25.94
N LEU A 614 26.85 -31.24 -27.09
CA LEU A 614 26.70 -31.99 -28.34
C LEU A 614 28.07 -32.11 -29.01
N ALA A 615 28.55 -33.35 -29.12
CA ALA A 615 29.77 -33.72 -29.82
C ALA A 615 29.55 -33.73 -31.35
N GLY A 616 30.56 -33.29 -32.12
CA GLY A 616 30.55 -33.45 -33.58
C GLY A 616 31.72 -32.77 -34.33
N CYS A 617 32.89 -33.42 -34.31
CA CYS A 617 34.03 -33.35 -35.23
C CYS A 617 34.13 -32.21 -36.28
N ALA A 618 35.22 -31.43 -36.22
CA ALA A 618 36.09 -31.17 -37.38
C ALA A 618 37.48 -30.67 -36.93
N ALA A 619 38.52 -31.27 -37.47
CA ALA A 619 39.93 -31.01 -37.20
C ALA A 619 40.44 -29.70 -37.84
N GLY A 620 41.45 -29.05 -37.24
CA GLY A 620 42.24 -28.03 -37.93
C GLY A 620 43.08 -27.08 -37.08
N LEU A 621 44.22 -27.56 -36.59
CA LEU A 621 45.55 -26.91 -36.58
C LEU A 621 45.78 -25.41 -36.21
N PHE A 622 46.85 -25.26 -35.40
CA PHE A 622 47.86 -24.18 -35.29
C PHE A 622 47.75 -23.11 -34.17
N VAL A 623 48.63 -23.28 -33.16
CA VAL A 623 49.62 -22.31 -32.59
C VAL A 623 49.10 -20.87 -32.33
N GLY A 624 49.05 -20.32 -31.12
CA GLY A 624 49.97 -20.38 -29.98
C GLY A 624 50.44 -18.95 -29.69
N LEU A 625 50.37 -18.48 -28.43
CA LEU A 625 51.35 -17.56 -27.82
C LEU A 625 50.95 -17.17 -26.38
N ARG A 626 51.98 -17.21 -25.53
CA ARG A 626 52.05 -16.78 -24.13
C ARG A 626 52.16 -15.26 -24.01
N GLY A 627 51.75 -14.72 -22.86
CA GLY A 627 52.32 -13.50 -22.23
C GLY A 627 51.33 -12.91 -21.21
N ARG A 628 51.46 -13.12 -19.90
CA ARG A 628 52.33 -12.44 -18.89
C ARG A 628 52.19 -10.91 -18.81
N GLY A 629 51.88 -10.44 -17.59
CA GLY A 629 52.12 -9.08 -17.06
C GLY A 629 50.88 -8.56 -16.33
N ARG A 630 50.73 -8.61 -14.98
CA ARG A 630 51.38 -7.79 -13.94
C ARG A 630 51.50 -6.31 -14.30
N ALA A 631 50.64 -5.48 -13.69
CA ALA A 631 51.04 -4.53 -12.66
C ALA A 631 49.91 -4.47 -11.63
#